data_AF-A0A1Q7GZW3-F1
#
_entry.id   AF-A0A1Q7GZW3-F1
#
_cell.length_a   1.000
_cell.length_b   1.000
_cell.length_c   1.000
_cell.angle_alpha   90.00
_cell.angle_beta   90.00
_cell.angle_gamma   90.00
#
_symmetry.space_group_name_H-M   'P 1'
#
loop_
_entity.id
_entity.type
_entity.pdbx_description
1 polymer ?
#
loop_
_entity_poly.entity_id
_entity_poly.type
_entity_poly.pdbx_seq_one_letter_code
_entity_poly.pdbx_strand_id
1 'polypeptide(L)'
;MGSEREREQSEERPRQDGLESFFPEYHLVVMRQCSHMVSTVMARHIEQELDRRPQPRWITFVDVAGARFRVRADAIEGLEQSSPESRKLLRRFREERDREDPPESFPF
;
A
#
# COMPACT_ATOMS: atom_id res chain seq x y z
N MET A 1 -9.64 -37.75 18.41
CA MET A 1 -10.14 -36.55 19.11
C MET A 1 -8.94 -35.66 19.41
N GLY A 2 -8.91 -34.44 18.86
CA GLY A 2 -8.05 -33.27 19.19
C GLY A 2 -6.54 -33.48 19.24
N SER A 3 -5.67 -32.66 18.65
CA SER A 3 -5.79 -31.24 18.37
C SER A 3 -4.71 -30.87 17.36
N GLU A 4 -5.13 -30.30 16.23
CA GLU A 4 -4.27 -29.58 15.30
C GLU A 4 -3.51 -28.47 16.04
N ARG A 5 -2.18 -28.56 16.09
CA ARG A 5 -1.27 -27.44 16.30
C ARG A 5 -0.14 -27.64 15.30
N GLU A 6 0.44 -26.54 14.83
CA GLU A 6 1.46 -26.47 13.77
C GLU A 6 0.89 -26.35 12.35
N ARG A 7 0.05 -25.32 12.16
CA ARG A 7 0.07 -24.56 10.89
C ARG A 7 1.03 -23.39 11.09
N GLU A 8 2.33 -23.66 11.03
CA GLU A 8 3.33 -22.65 10.70
C GLU A 8 3.07 -22.23 9.24
N GLN A 9 2.19 -21.23 9.08
CA GLN A 9 2.15 -20.47 7.84
C GLN A 9 3.28 -19.45 7.95
N SER A 10 4.42 -19.82 7.37
CA SER A 10 5.45 -18.88 6.96
C SER A 10 4.82 -17.86 6.03
N GLU A 11 4.38 -16.72 6.58
CA GLU A 11 4.10 -15.52 5.82
C GLU A 11 5.45 -14.93 5.40
N GLU A 12 6.04 -15.55 4.39
CA GLU A 12 7.19 -15.04 3.67
C GLU A 12 6.72 -13.77 2.94
N ARG A 13 6.88 -12.62 3.59
CA ARG A 13 6.60 -11.31 2.99
C ARG A 13 7.56 -11.15 1.81
N PRO A 14 7.07 -11.05 0.57
CA PRO A 14 7.96 -10.88 -0.57
C PRO A 14 8.73 -9.56 -0.42
N ARG A 15 10.04 -9.67 -0.61
CA ARG A 15 11.04 -8.62 -0.46
C ARG A 15 10.67 -7.39 -1.30
N GLN A 16 10.76 -6.23 -0.66
CA GLN A 16 10.31 -4.93 -1.15
C GLN A 16 11.35 -4.23 -2.03
N ASP A 17 11.76 -4.86 -3.12
CA ASP A 17 12.70 -4.26 -4.07
C ASP A 17 11.96 -3.46 -5.17
N GLY A 18 12.20 -2.14 -5.23
CA GLY A 18 12.00 -1.35 -6.46
C GLY A 18 11.00 -0.18 -6.44
N LEU A 19 10.26 0.08 -5.36
CA LEU A 19 9.15 1.06 -5.35
C LEU A 19 9.57 2.55 -5.45
N GLU A 20 10.87 2.86 -5.37
CA GLU A 20 11.40 4.23 -5.55
C GLU A 20 11.38 4.70 -7.00
N SER A 21 11.57 3.79 -7.97
CA SER A 21 11.72 4.19 -9.37
C SER A 21 10.39 4.33 -10.11
N PHE A 22 9.27 3.87 -9.53
CA PHE A 22 8.00 3.77 -10.27
C PHE A 22 6.94 4.81 -9.90
N PHE A 23 7.01 5.44 -8.72
CA PHE A 23 5.95 6.35 -8.25
C PHE A 23 6.51 7.67 -7.69
N PRO A 24 6.94 8.60 -8.56
CA PRO A 24 7.30 9.96 -8.14
C PRO A 24 6.11 10.74 -7.53
N GLU A 25 4.90 10.25 -7.78
CA GLU A 25 3.63 10.75 -7.24
C GLU A 25 2.85 9.60 -6.59
N TYR A 26 2.33 9.83 -5.39
CA TYR A 26 1.44 8.93 -4.68
C TYR A 26 0.23 9.70 -4.13
N HIS A 27 -0.81 8.97 -3.76
CA HIS A 27 -2.03 9.52 -3.17
C HIS A 27 -2.29 8.86 -1.82
N LEU A 28 -3.04 9.53 -0.95
CA LEU A 28 -3.53 8.99 0.31
C LEU A 28 -5.01 8.66 0.14
N VAL A 29 -5.35 7.39 0.34
CA VAL A 29 -6.73 6.97 0.60
C VAL A 29 -7.03 7.35 2.05
N VAL A 30 -7.88 8.36 2.25
CA VAL A 30 -8.23 8.87 3.58
C VAL A 30 -9.47 8.16 4.09
N MET A 31 -9.37 7.66 5.33
CA MET A 31 -10.47 7.10 6.09
C MET A 31 -10.45 7.70 7.51
N ARG A 32 -11.57 7.60 8.22
CA ARG A 32 -11.77 8.23 9.54
C ARG A 32 -10.63 8.04 10.56
N GLN A 33 -9.97 6.89 10.55
CA GLN A 33 -8.98 6.49 11.57
C GLN A 33 -7.61 6.16 10.99
N CYS A 34 -7.45 6.16 9.66
CA CYS A 34 -6.21 5.78 9.01
C CYS A 34 -6.15 6.30 7.58
N SER A 35 -4.94 6.35 7.03
CA SER A 35 -4.72 6.62 5.62
C SER A 35 -3.78 5.58 5.01
N HIS A 36 -3.99 5.28 3.74
CA HIS A 36 -3.15 4.35 3.00
C HIS A 36 -2.53 5.05 1.80
N MET A 37 -1.22 4.90 1.66
CA MET A 37 -0.48 5.47 0.54
C MET A 37 -0.58 4.55 -0.66
N VAL A 38 -1.13 5.03 -1.77
CA VAL A 38 -1.35 4.27 -3.01
C VAL A 38 -0.67 4.97 -4.19
N SER A 39 -0.33 4.21 -5.22
CA SER A 39 0.18 4.80 -6.46
C SER A 39 -0.90 5.64 -7.16
N THR A 40 -0.51 6.55 -8.05
CA THR A 40 -1.46 7.31 -8.89
C THR A 40 -2.35 6.40 -9.73
N VAL A 41 -1.82 5.28 -10.24
CA VAL A 41 -2.62 4.30 -11.00
C VAL A 41 -3.70 3.68 -10.10
N MET A 42 -3.33 3.32 -8.87
CA MET A 42 -4.26 2.73 -7.92
C MET A 42 -5.29 3.75 -7.41
N ALA A 43 -4.88 5.01 -7.18
CA ALA A 43 -5.80 6.09 -6.84
C ALA A 43 -6.90 6.25 -7.89
N ARG A 44 -6.50 6.32 -9.17
CA ARG A 44 -7.45 6.39 -10.30
C ARG A 44 -8.36 5.17 -10.40
N HIS A 45 -7.83 3.98 -10.11
CA HIS A 45 -8.65 2.78 -10.04
C HIS A 45 -9.72 2.90 -8.94
N ILE A 46 -9.34 3.36 -7.75
CA ILE A 46 -10.26 3.57 -6.63
C ILE A 46 -11.32 4.62 -7.00
N GLU A 47 -10.95 5.74 -7.63
CA GLU A 47 -11.89 6.76 -8.13
C GLU A 47 -12.93 6.14 -9.08
N GLN A 48 -12.47 5.36 -10.06
CA GLN A 48 -13.36 4.70 -11.00
C GLN A 48 -14.31 3.71 -10.31
N GLU A 49 -13.84 2.96 -9.31
CA GLU A 49 -14.71 2.07 -8.54
C GLU A 49 -15.73 2.87 -7.71
N LEU A 50 -15.35 4.01 -7.14
CA LEU A 50 -16.27 4.87 -6.38
C LEU A 50 -17.35 5.51 -7.28
N ASP A 51 -17.00 5.86 -8.52
CA ASP A 51 -17.90 6.48 -9.49
C ASP A 51 -18.84 5.49 -10.20
N ARG A 52 -18.55 4.18 -10.13
CA ARG A 52 -19.37 3.14 -10.75
C ARG A 52 -20.81 3.15 -10.23
N ARG A 53 -21.75 2.83 -11.12
CA ARG A 53 -23.17 2.64 -10.79
C ARG A 53 -23.65 1.26 -11.27
N PRO A 54 -24.20 0.41 -10.38
CA PRO A 54 -24.29 0.60 -8.94
C PRO A 54 -22.91 0.61 -8.28
N GLN A 55 -22.76 1.40 -7.22
CA GLN A 55 -21.47 1.53 -6.52
C GLN A 55 -21.14 0.20 -5.82
N PRO A 56 -19.91 -0.33 -5.97
CA PRO A 56 -19.48 -1.51 -5.25
C PRO A 56 -19.47 -1.24 -3.74
N ARG A 57 -19.96 -2.21 -2.95
CA ARG A 57 -19.94 -2.09 -1.49
C ARG A 57 -18.52 -2.17 -0.91
N TRP A 58 -17.62 -2.87 -1.59
CA TRP A 58 -16.24 -3.11 -1.15
C TRP A 58 -15.27 -2.76 -2.27
N ILE A 59 -14.21 -2.03 -1.92
CA ILE A 59 -13.11 -1.70 -2.83
C ILE A 59 -11.86 -2.39 -2.30
N THR A 60 -11.11 -2.99 -3.22
CA THR A 60 -9.84 -3.65 -2.91
C THR A 60 -8.73 -2.91 -3.61
N PHE A 61 -7.68 -2.57 -2.88
CA PHE A 61 -6.53 -1.87 -3.44
C PHE A 61 -5.23 -2.37 -2.81
N VAL A 62 -4.11 -2.02 -3.42
CA VAL A 62 -2.77 -2.34 -2.94
C VAL A 62 -2.04 -1.03 -2.65
N ASP A 63 -1.46 -0.92 -1.47
CA ASP A 63 -0.66 0.24 -1.09
C ASP A 63 0.72 0.22 -1.75
N VAL A 64 1.48 1.30 -1.60
CA VAL A 64 2.84 1.37 -2.15
C VAL A 64 3.84 0.49 -1.40
N ALA A 65 3.47 -0.13 -0.28
CA ALA A 65 4.30 -1.13 0.40
C ALA A 65 3.99 -2.57 -0.07
N GLY A 66 3.00 -2.74 -0.96
CA GLY A 66 2.53 -4.02 -1.47
C GLY A 66 1.45 -4.68 -0.62
N ALA A 67 0.99 -4.05 0.46
CA ALA A 67 -0.07 -4.57 1.31
C ALA A 67 -1.43 -4.40 0.62
N ARG A 68 -2.23 -5.47 0.65
CA ARG A 68 -3.57 -5.49 0.05
C ARG A 68 -4.63 -5.18 1.10
N PHE A 69 -5.46 -4.19 0.79
CA PHE A 69 -6.56 -3.76 1.65
C PHE A 69 -7.90 -4.02 0.97
N ARG A 70 -8.89 -4.36 1.77
CA ARG A 70 -10.29 -4.44 1.36
C ARG A 70 -11.12 -3.61 2.31
N VAL A 71 -11.68 -2.52 1.82
CA VAL A 71 -12.42 -1.54 2.63
C VAL A 71 -13.82 -1.34 2.06
N ARG A 72 -14.74 -0.84 2.89
CA ARG A 72 -16.05 -0.44 2.37
C ARG A 72 -15.90 0.85 1.56
N ALA A 73 -16.65 0.97 0.47
CA ALA A 73 -16.60 2.18 -0.36
C ALA A 73 -16.99 3.44 0.43
N ASP A 74 -17.94 3.33 1.35
CA ASP A 74 -18.40 4.42 2.21
C ASP A 74 -17.45 4.74 3.39
N ALA A 75 -16.41 3.94 3.61
CA ALA A 75 -15.36 4.25 4.57
C ALA A 75 -14.27 5.16 3.98
N ILE A 76 -14.20 5.27 2.65
CA ILE A 76 -13.26 6.16 1.95
C ILE A 76 -13.85 7.56 1.96
N GLU A 77 -13.22 8.45 2.72
CA GLU A 77 -13.64 9.85 2.87
C GLU A 77 -13.08 10.71 1.75
N GLY A 78 -11.93 10.33 1.18
CA GLY A 78 -11.31 11.03 0.06
C GLY A 78 -10.02 10.42 -0.45
N LEU A 79 -9.52 10.99 -1.53
CA LEU A 79 -8.20 10.71 -2.12
C LEU A 79 -7.41 12.02 -2.20
N GLU A 80 -6.31 12.10 -1.47
CA GLU A 80 -5.47 13.30 -1.41
C GLU A 80 -4.15 13.09 -2.16
N GLN A 81 -3.72 14.07 -2.97
CA GLN A 81 -2.42 14.00 -3.65
C GLN A 81 -1.28 14.33 -2.67
N SER A 82 -0.15 13.62 -2.78
CA SER A 82 1.00 13.85 -1.90
C SER A 82 1.58 15.27 -2.02
N SER A 83 1.82 15.94 -0.89
CA SER A 83 2.55 17.20 -0.85
C SER A 83 4.08 16.99 -1.02
N PRO A 84 4.86 18.04 -1.34
CA PRO A 84 6.32 18.00 -1.35
C PRO A 84 6.95 17.50 -0.04
N GLU A 85 6.36 17.82 1.10
CA GLU A 85 6.82 17.44 2.44
C GLU A 85 6.66 15.94 2.68
N SER A 86 5.50 15.38 2.31
CA SER A 86 5.24 13.95 2.42
C SER A 86 6.18 13.14 1.52
N ARG A 87 6.56 13.67 0.35
CA ARG A 87 7.59 13.06 -0.53
C ARG A 87 8.97 13.02 0.13
N LYS A 88 9.34 14.03 0.93
CA LYS A 88 10.61 14.06 1.68
C LYS A 88 10.61 13.04 2.83
N LEU A 89 9.50 12.94 3.57
CA LEU A 89 9.36 11.97 4.66
C LEU A 89 9.47 10.53 4.16
N LEU A 90 8.85 10.22 3.01
CA LEU A 90 8.96 8.90 2.39
C LEU A 90 10.40 8.56 2.00
N ARG A 91 11.13 9.52 1.42
CA ARG A 91 12.54 9.33 1.09
C ARG A 91 13.35 8.96 2.34
N ARG A 92 13.14 9.68 3.45
CA ARG A 92 13.80 9.38 4.73
C ARG A 92 13.44 8.01 5.27
N PHE A 93 12.15 7.67 5.29
CA PHE A 93 11.69 6.35 5.75
C PHE A 93 12.37 5.21 4.98
N ARG A 94 12.61 5.39 3.67
CA ARG A 94 13.33 4.40 2.86
C ARG A 94 14.83 4.41 3.13
N GLU A 95 15.46 5.57 3.24
CA GLU A 95 16.86 5.66 3.67
C GLU A 95 17.09 4.99 5.04
N GLU A 96 16.08 5.02 5.92
CA GLU A 96 16.06 4.31 7.19
C GLU A 96 15.86 2.80 6.99
N ARG A 97 14.86 2.38 6.22
CA ARG A 97 14.60 0.96 5.91
C ARG A 97 15.76 0.28 5.21
N ASP A 98 16.33 0.88 4.17
CA ASP A 98 17.46 0.31 3.40
C ASP A 98 18.74 0.24 4.24
N ARG A 99 18.82 1.01 5.34
CA ARG A 99 19.87 0.88 6.34
C ARG A 99 19.62 -0.29 7.30
N GLU A 100 18.36 -0.60 7.58
CA GLU A 100 17.96 -1.71 8.46
C GLU A 100 18.02 -3.08 7.75
N ASP A 101 17.69 -3.13 6.45
CA ASP A 101 17.72 -4.35 5.63
C ASP A 101 18.32 -4.03 4.25
N PRO A 102 19.66 -4.02 4.11
CA PRO A 102 20.31 -3.69 2.85
C PRO A 102 19.97 -4.76 1.80
N PRO A 103 19.64 -4.36 0.55
CA PRO A 103 19.28 -5.31 -0.49
C PRO A 103 20.42 -6.31 -0.67
N GLU A 104 20.13 -7.62 -0.54
CA GLU A 104 21.09 -8.68 -0.83
C GLU A 104 21.68 -8.44 -2.22
N SER A 105 22.97 -8.13 -2.28
CA SER A 105 23.67 -7.98 -3.54
C SER A 105 23.72 -9.35 -4.21
N PHE A 106 22.81 -9.61 -5.15
CA PHE A 106 22.91 -10.79 -6.00
C PHE A 106 24.04 -10.56 -7.01
N PRO A 107 25.15 -11.31 -6.95
CA PRO A 107 26.19 -11.22 -7.95
C PRO A 107 25.71 -11.93 -9.23
N PHE A 108 25.84 -11.24 -10.36
CA PHE A 108 25.71 -11.85 -11.69
C PHE A 108 26.92 -12.71 -12.02
#